data_AF-A0A450VIJ9-F1
#
_entry.id   AF-A0A450VIJ9-F1
#
_cell.length_a   1.000
_cell.length_b   1.000
_cell.length_c   1.000
_cell.angle_alpha   90.00
_cell.angle_beta   90.00
_cell.angle_gamma   90.00
#
_symmetry.space_group_name_H-M   'P 1'
#
loop_
_entity.id
_entity.type
_entity.pdbx_description
1 polymer ?
#
loop_
_entity_poly.entity_id
_entity_poly.type
_entity_poly.pdbx_seq_one_letter_code
_entity_poly.pdbx_strand_id
1 'polypeptide(L)'
;MWVGYHERNVGDCQRSVKKFDNVCLSQQNIVTLSLEDQYDTTFSYGGVWYFSDYSEGLFLISHIYDGADNKKAIERLSKHIKPGGKLLLGIQGPHYDYRKSVSNGMIYSKNIVPTSYGFRKYYYLMSEDRTVMTQTILYRTYTFDEAISLLADHGLVYNPEKRTESEFFVEFEKI
;
A
#
# COMPACT_ATOMS: atom_id res chain seq x y z
N MET A 1 -0.68 -2.70 7.17
CA MET A 1 -0.82 -1.25 7.40
C MET A 1 -1.75 -0.70 6.33
N TRP A 2 -2.91 -0.14 6.69
CA TRP A 2 -3.88 0.48 5.76
C TRP A 2 -3.55 1.98 5.62
N VAL A 3 -3.38 2.50 4.40
CA VAL A 3 -3.00 3.92 4.20
C VAL A 3 -4.23 4.78 3.89
N GLY A 4 -4.65 5.53 4.91
CA GLY A 4 -5.58 6.66 4.79
C GLY A 4 -5.92 7.24 6.17
N TYR A 5 -5.45 8.45 6.46
CA TYR A 5 -5.63 9.27 7.69
C TYR A 5 -4.56 9.14 8.79
N HIS A 6 -3.86 10.25 9.07
CA HIS A 6 -2.57 10.31 9.77
C HIS A 6 -2.61 10.33 11.30
N GLU A 7 -3.77 10.45 11.97
CA GLU A 7 -3.77 10.47 13.46
C GLU A 7 -4.87 9.59 14.09
N ARG A 8 -6.10 9.62 13.57
CA ARG A 8 -7.21 8.81 14.12
C ARG A 8 -6.98 7.31 14.06
N ASN A 9 -6.35 6.82 12.99
CA ASN A 9 -6.12 5.38 12.81
C ASN A 9 -5.09 4.81 13.78
N VAL A 10 -4.08 5.59 14.16
CA VAL A 10 -3.08 5.12 15.13
C VAL A 10 -3.74 4.90 16.48
N GLY A 11 -4.65 5.80 16.90
CA GLY A 11 -5.42 5.65 18.12
C GLY A 11 -6.35 4.43 18.14
N ASP A 12 -7.02 4.13 17.02
CA ASP A 12 -7.85 2.92 16.87
C ASP A 12 -7.02 1.64 16.88
N CYS A 13 -5.88 1.63 16.19
CA CYS A 13 -4.93 0.52 16.21
C CYS A 13 -4.34 0.31 17.62
N GLN A 14 -3.95 1.38 18.31
CA GLN A 14 -3.43 1.34 19.68
C GLN A 14 -4.42 0.67 20.62
N ARG A 15 -5.70 1.05 20.57
CA ARG A 15 -6.75 0.39 21.37
C ARG A 15 -6.85 -1.10 21.06
N SER A 16 -6.77 -1.47 19.78
CA SER A 16 -6.94 -2.85 19.32
C SER A 16 -5.77 -3.76 19.71
N VAL A 17 -4.54 -3.22 19.77
CA VAL A 17 -3.34 -4.00 20.06
C VAL A 17 -2.84 -3.88 21.50
N LYS A 18 -3.44 -3.01 22.33
CA LYS A 18 -3.03 -2.74 23.72
C LYS A 18 -2.88 -4.00 24.59
N LYS A 19 -3.60 -5.07 24.25
CA LYS A 19 -3.57 -6.36 24.96
C LYS A 19 -2.36 -7.24 24.62
N PHE A 20 -1.52 -6.85 23.68
CA PHE A 20 -0.35 -7.62 23.24
C PHE A 20 0.93 -6.89 23.65
N ASP A 21 1.67 -7.46 24.60
CA ASP A 21 2.87 -6.83 25.15
C ASP A 21 4.06 -6.84 24.17
N ASN A 22 3.98 -7.64 23.11
CA ASN A 22 5.01 -7.78 22.08
C ASN A 22 4.69 -7.00 20.79
N VAL A 23 3.70 -6.10 20.81
CA VAL A 23 3.34 -5.26 19.66
C VAL A 23 3.70 -3.82 19.95
N CYS A 24 4.57 -3.25 19.11
CA CYS A 24 4.88 -1.83 19.10
C CYS A 24 4.16 -1.14 17.93
N LEU A 25 3.63 0.06 18.17
CA LEU A 25 3.07 0.91 17.13
C LEU A 25 3.86 2.21 17.06
N SER A 26 4.25 2.58 15.85
CA SER A 26 4.90 3.85 15.57
C SER A 26 4.19 4.55 14.40
N GLN A 27 4.15 5.88 14.47
CA GLN A 27 3.72 6.72 13.36
C GLN A 27 4.96 7.29 12.69
N GLN A 28 5.20 6.88 11.45
CA GLN A 28 6.41 7.25 10.70
C GLN A 28 6.04 7.61 9.25
N ASN A 29 6.82 8.50 8.64
CA ASN A 29 6.74 8.79 7.22
C ASN A 29 7.74 7.92 6.47
N ILE A 30 7.26 7.12 5.51
CA ILE A 30 8.10 6.13 4.83
C ILE A 30 9.21 6.75 3.96
N VAL A 31 9.01 7.97 3.46
CA VAL A 31 10.02 8.72 2.68
C VAL A 31 11.20 9.16 3.57
N THR A 32 10.97 9.29 4.88
CA THR A 32 11.98 9.67 5.88
C THR A 32 12.11 8.60 6.96
N LEU A 33 11.78 7.34 6.64
CA LEU A 33 11.76 6.26 7.62
C LEU A 33 13.13 6.10 8.26
N SER A 34 13.12 6.00 9.58
CA SER A 34 14.27 5.69 10.41
C SER A 34 13.78 4.85 11.58
N LEU A 35 14.11 3.56 11.55
CA LEU A 35 13.87 2.62 12.64
C LEU A 35 15.20 2.23 13.28
N GLU A 36 15.17 1.91 14.57
CA GLU A 36 16.37 1.49 15.31
C GLU A 36 16.84 0.10 14.89
N ASP A 37 15.88 -0.76 14.51
CA ASP A 37 16.11 -2.16 14.20
C ASP A 37 16.03 -2.47 12.70
N GLN A 38 16.56 -3.64 12.35
CA GLN A 38 16.28 -4.34 11.11
C GLN A 38 15.38 -5.55 11.37
N TYR A 39 14.52 -5.87 10.40
CA TYR A 39 13.50 -6.90 10.54
C TYR A 39 13.76 -8.06 9.58
N ASP A 40 13.44 -9.27 10.04
CA ASP A 40 13.52 -10.49 9.25
C ASP A 40 12.39 -10.57 8.21
N THR A 41 11.27 -9.91 8.45
CA THR A 41 10.13 -9.85 7.53
C THR A 41 9.40 -8.52 7.66
N THR A 42 9.07 -7.94 6.52
CA THR A 42 8.25 -6.74 6.38
C THR A 42 7.13 -7.04 5.39
N PHE A 43 5.97 -6.40 5.57
CA PHE A 43 4.85 -6.61 4.65
C PHE A 43 4.01 -5.36 4.48
N SER A 44 3.39 -5.23 3.31
CA SER A 44 2.39 -4.22 3.01
C SER A 44 1.17 -4.87 2.36
N TYR A 45 -0.01 -4.64 2.91
CA TYR A 45 -1.28 -5.16 2.41
C TYR A 45 -2.33 -4.04 2.51
N GLY A 46 -2.75 -3.49 1.36
CA GLY A 46 -3.56 -2.27 1.31
C GLY A 46 -2.87 -1.04 1.91
N GLY A 47 -1.53 -1.10 1.98
CA GLY A 47 -0.67 -0.07 2.54
C GLY A 47 -0.07 0.83 1.49
N VAL A 48 1.14 1.34 1.73
CA VAL A 48 1.84 2.27 0.82
C VAL A 48 2.00 1.66 -0.56
N TRP A 49 2.37 0.37 -0.61
CA TRP A 49 2.51 -0.41 -1.84
C TRP A 49 1.74 -1.72 -1.76
N TYR A 50 1.19 -2.15 -2.89
CA TYR A 50 0.57 -3.45 -3.07
C TYR A 50 0.47 -3.76 -4.57
N PHE A 51 0.34 -5.03 -4.92
CA PHE A 51 0.04 -5.43 -6.29
C PHE A 51 -1.47 -5.48 -6.52
N SER A 52 -1.89 -5.08 -7.70
CA SER A 52 -3.23 -5.32 -8.21
C SER A 52 -3.16 -6.27 -9.39
N ASP A 53 -4.01 -7.29 -9.37
CA ASP A 53 -4.09 -8.30 -10.43
C ASP A 53 -5.10 -7.88 -11.49
N TYR A 54 -4.60 -7.54 -12.69
CA TYR A 54 -5.38 -7.18 -13.85
C TYR A 54 -5.28 -8.27 -14.92
N SER A 55 -6.17 -8.26 -15.91
CA SER A 55 -6.11 -9.18 -17.05
C SER A 55 -4.77 -9.17 -17.78
N GLU A 56 -4.09 -8.02 -17.81
CA GLU A 56 -2.77 -7.88 -18.44
C GLU A 56 -1.60 -8.32 -17.55
N GLY A 57 -1.85 -8.61 -16.27
CA GLY A 57 -0.85 -9.02 -15.29
C GLY A 57 -0.86 -8.19 -14.00
N LEU A 58 0.19 -8.36 -13.20
CA LEU A 58 0.35 -7.67 -11.92
C LEU A 58 0.91 -6.25 -12.11
N PHE A 59 0.31 -5.29 -11.43
CA PHE A 59 0.80 -3.91 -11.36
C PHE A 59 1.06 -3.50 -9.93
N LEU A 60 2.24 -2.95 -9.65
CA LEU A 60 2.52 -2.34 -8.36
C LEU A 60 1.77 -1.01 -8.28
N ILE A 61 0.90 -0.89 -7.29
CA ILE A 61 0.16 0.32 -6.98
C ILE A 61 0.83 0.99 -5.79
N SER A 62 1.12 2.29 -5.91
CA SER A 62 1.70 3.11 -4.86
C SER A 62 0.77 4.25 -4.46
N HIS A 63 0.61 4.46 -3.15
CA HIS A 63 0.00 5.65 -2.57
C HIS A 63 0.92 6.88 -2.60
N ILE A 64 2.20 6.71 -2.97
CA ILE A 64 3.13 7.80 -3.24
C ILE A 64 3.05 8.08 -4.73
N TYR A 65 2.61 9.28 -5.13
CA TYR A 65 2.45 9.60 -6.54
C TYR A 65 3.78 9.97 -7.23
N ASP A 66 4.66 10.67 -6.51
CA ASP A 66 5.95 11.09 -7.04
C ASP A 66 6.92 9.90 -7.18
N GLY A 67 7.56 9.80 -8.34
CA GLY A 67 8.45 8.68 -8.65
C GLY A 67 9.77 8.72 -7.87
N ALA A 68 10.30 9.91 -7.55
CA ALA A 68 11.52 10.06 -6.77
C ALA A 68 11.27 9.75 -5.29
N ASP A 69 10.13 10.19 -4.75
CA ASP A 69 9.72 9.83 -3.39
C ASP A 69 9.46 8.33 -3.24
N ASN A 70 8.94 7.65 -4.26
CA ASN A 70 8.84 6.18 -4.26
C ASN A 70 10.22 5.53 -4.12
N LYS A 71 11.18 5.92 -4.98
CA LYS A 71 12.55 5.41 -4.94
C LYS A 71 13.17 5.62 -3.56
N LYS A 72 13.07 6.85 -3.05
CA LYS A 72 13.57 7.21 -1.72
C LYS A 72 12.90 6.39 -0.61
N ALA A 73 11.59 6.21 -0.65
CA ALA A 73 10.87 5.44 0.34
C ALA A 73 11.26 3.95 0.32
N ILE A 74 11.45 3.36 -0.86
CA ILE A 74 11.93 1.98 -1.00
C ILE A 74 13.37 1.86 -0.48
N GLU A 75 14.25 2.80 -0.82
CA GLU A 75 15.61 2.87 -0.30
C GLU A 75 15.62 2.94 1.24
N ARG A 76 14.71 3.71 1.85
CA ARG A 76 14.60 3.81 3.31
C ARG A 76 14.10 2.51 3.91
N LEU A 77 13.05 1.92 3.35
CA LEU A 77 12.51 0.63 3.79
C LEU A 77 13.58 -0.48 3.73
N SER A 78 14.32 -0.57 2.62
CA SER A 78 15.27 -1.67 2.39
C SER A 78 16.43 -1.68 3.40
N LYS A 79 16.80 -0.52 3.95
CA LYS A 79 17.82 -0.40 5.02
C LYS A 79 17.39 -1.02 6.36
N HIS A 80 16.08 -1.20 6.54
CA HIS A 80 15.49 -1.79 7.74
C HIS A 80 15.07 -3.25 7.54
N ILE A 81 15.48 -3.88 6.44
CA ILE A 81 15.32 -5.32 6.21
C ILE A 81 16.71 -5.95 6.32
N LYS A 82 16.84 -7.00 7.13
CA LYS A 82 18.11 -7.72 7.27
C LYS A 82 18.51 -8.38 5.94
N PRO A 83 19.80 -8.60 5.65
CA PRO A 83 20.21 -9.55 4.61
C PRO A 83 19.57 -10.92 4.85
N GLY A 84 19.01 -11.52 3.79
CA GLY A 84 18.17 -12.73 3.84
C GLY A 84 16.74 -12.50 4.34
N GLY A 85 16.40 -11.28 4.76
CA GLY A 85 15.06 -10.89 5.19
C GLY A 85 14.09 -10.71 4.03
N LYS A 86 12.80 -10.58 4.34
CA LYS A 86 11.73 -10.58 3.34
C LYS A 86 10.94 -9.27 3.28
N LEU A 87 10.51 -8.92 2.07
CA LEU A 87 9.43 -7.98 1.81
C LEU A 87 8.27 -8.70 1.12
N LEU A 88 7.10 -8.67 1.74
CA LEU A 88 5.86 -9.26 1.21
C LEU A 88 4.90 -8.14 0.77
N LEU A 89 4.59 -8.10 -0.53
CA LEU A 89 3.65 -7.12 -1.09
C LEU A 89 2.33 -7.81 -1.46
N GLY A 90 1.25 -7.40 -0.81
CA GLY A 90 -0.06 -8.01 -0.96
C GLY A 90 -0.62 -7.85 -2.36
N ILE A 91 -1.32 -8.88 -2.85
CA ILE A 91 -2.05 -8.89 -4.11
C ILE A 91 -3.52 -8.60 -3.82
N GLN A 92 -4.11 -7.72 -4.62
CA GLN A 92 -5.51 -7.32 -4.53
C GLN A 92 -6.19 -7.43 -5.89
N GLY A 93 -7.51 -7.56 -5.85
CA GLY A 93 -8.33 -7.47 -7.05
C GLY A 93 -8.31 -6.06 -7.66
N PRO A 94 -8.63 -5.96 -8.95
CA PRO A 94 -8.61 -4.72 -9.69
C PRO A 94 -9.58 -3.68 -9.12
N HIS A 95 -9.22 -2.41 -9.29
CA HIS A 95 -10.06 -1.32 -8.83
C HIS A 95 -11.06 -0.88 -9.89
N TYR A 96 -12.33 -0.80 -9.49
CA TYR A 96 -13.42 -0.31 -10.33
C TYR A 96 -14.14 0.86 -9.67
N ASP A 97 -14.86 1.62 -10.49
CA ASP A 97 -15.88 2.53 -10.00
C ASP A 97 -16.89 1.77 -9.13
N TYR A 98 -17.38 2.45 -8.11
CA TYR A 98 -18.24 1.82 -7.12
C TYR A 98 -19.25 2.82 -6.58
N ARG A 99 -20.46 2.35 -6.35
CA ARG A 99 -21.51 3.12 -5.69
C ARG A 99 -22.35 2.16 -4.84
N LYS A 100 -22.56 2.52 -3.58
CA LYS A 100 -23.38 1.72 -2.66
C LYS A 100 -24.02 2.60 -1.59
N SER A 101 -25.26 2.28 -1.25
CA SER A 101 -25.93 2.85 -0.07
C SER A 101 -25.33 2.27 1.21
N VAL A 102 -24.95 3.14 2.14
CA VAL A 102 -24.51 2.74 3.50
C VAL A 102 -25.72 2.68 4.45
N SER A 103 -25.55 2.07 5.62
CA SER A 103 -26.65 1.68 6.52
C SER A 103 -27.53 2.83 7.01
N ASN A 104 -27.03 4.07 7.00
CA ASN A 104 -27.76 5.26 7.40
C ASN A 104 -28.46 5.99 6.23
N GLY A 105 -28.58 5.35 5.07
CA GLY A 105 -29.24 5.90 3.88
C GLY A 105 -28.37 6.82 3.02
N MET A 106 -27.15 7.15 3.45
CA MET A 106 -26.19 7.89 2.63
C MET A 106 -25.67 7.03 1.47
N ILE A 107 -25.18 7.68 0.41
CA ILE A 107 -24.59 7.03 -0.75
C ILE A 107 -23.10 7.27 -0.73
N TYR A 108 -22.33 6.19 -0.63
CA TYR A 108 -20.88 6.22 -0.85
C TYR A 108 -20.59 5.87 -2.31
N SER A 109 -19.73 6.66 -2.95
CA SER A 109 -19.24 6.36 -4.29
C SER A 109 -17.76 6.63 -4.42
N LYS A 110 -17.13 5.91 -5.36
CA LYS A 110 -15.78 6.18 -5.81
C LYS A 110 -15.71 6.16 -7.33
N ASN A 111 -14.92 7.06 -7.88
CA ASN A 111 -14.69 7.18 -9.31
C ASN A 111 -13.18 7.19 -9.60
N ILE A 112 -12.74 6.48 -10.64
CA ILE A 112 -11.34 6.28 -10.96
C ILE A 112 -11.04 6.88 -12.33
N VAL A 113 -10.09 7.82 -12.36
CA VAL A 113 -9.68 8.49 -13.60
C VAL A 113 -8.20 8.20 -13.86
N PRO A 114 -7.83 7.69 -15.05
CA PRO A 114 -6.44 7.48 -15.43
C PRO A 114 -5.62 8.79 -15.40
N THR A 115 -4.33 8.66 -15.16
CA THR A 115 -3.33 9.73 -15.25
C THR A 115 -2.11 9.23 -16.01
N SER A 116 -1.18 10.11 -16.35
CA SER A 116 0.04 9.74 -17.10
C SER A 116 0.90 8.66 -16.44
N TYR A 117 0.81 8.47 -15.12
CA TYR A 117 1.65 7.54 -14.37
C TYR A 117 0.86 6.61 -13.43
N GLY A 118 -0.46 6.52 -13.61
CA GLY A 118 -1.32 5.74 -12.73
C GLY A 118 -2.75 6.23 -12.78
N PHE A 119 -3.38 6.47 -11.64
CA PHE A 119 -4.77 6.93 -11.60
C PHE A 119 -5.06 7.80 -10.39
N ARG A 120 -6.17 8.52 -10.46
CA ARG A 120 -6.74 9.30 -9.38
C ARG A 120 -8.05 8.66 -8.95
N LYS A 121 -8.23 8.48 -7.64
CA LYS A 121 -9.52 8.08 -7.06
C LYS A 121 -10.18 9.27 -6.40
N TYR A 122 -11.42 9.51 -6.78
CA TYR A 122 -12.32 10.44 -6.12
C TYR A 122 -13.31 9.64 -5.29
N TYR A 123 -13.48 10.03 -4.03
CA TYR A 123 -14.43 9.44 -3.11
C TYR A 123 -15.46 10.49 -2.71
N TYR A 124 -16.72 10.07 -2.65
CA TYR A 124 -17.82 10.92 -2.26
C TYR A 124 -18.69 10.21 -1.22
N LEU A 125 -19.20 10.98 -0.28
CA LEU A 125 -20.35 10.59 0.53
C LEU A 125 -21.46 11.61 0.29
N MET A 126 -22.62 11.14 -0.14
CA MET A 126 -23.79 11.95 -0.40
C MET A 126 -24.89 11.63 0.62
N SER A 127 -25.56 12.67 1.12
CA SER A 127 -26.80 12.57 1.88
C SER A 127 -27.87 13.26 1.05
N GLU A 128 -28.84 12.49 0.56
CA GLU A 128 -29.81 12.97 -0.45
C GLU A 128 -29.06 13.58 -1.65
N ASP A 129 -29.35 14.83 -2.00
CA ASP A 129 -28.72 15.55 -3.13
C ASP A 129 -27.48 16.36 -2.72
N ARG A 130 -27.01 16.23 -1.48
CA ARG A 130 -25.87 16.99 -0.96
C ARG A 130 -24.63 16.12 -0.78
N THR A 131 -23.51 16.55 -1.36
CA THR A 131 -22.19 16.01 -1.02
C THR A 131 -21.77 16.48 0.37
N VAL A 132 -21.54 15.53 1.28
CA VAL A 132 -21.11 15.80 2.67
C VAL A 132 -19.65 15.47 2.92
N MET A 133 -19.01 14.70 2.03
CA MET A 133 -17.57 14.44 2.06
C MET A 133 -17.04 14.26 0.65
N THR A 134 -15.85 14.80 0.41
CA THR A 134 -15.02 14.51 -0.76
C THR A 134 -13.62 14.12 -0.30
N GLN A 135 -13.00 13.18 -1.01
CA GLN A 135 -11.59 12.87 -0.85
C GLN A 135 -10.99 12.53 -2.21
N THR A 136 -9.78 13.00 -2.45
CA THR A 136 -9.02 12.68 -3.66
C THR A 136 -7.72 12.03 -3.26
N ILE A 137 -7.40 10.89 -3.89
CA ILE A 137 -6.11 10.20 -3.70
C ILE A 137 -5.49 9.96 -5.08
N LEU A 138 -4.20 10.27 -5.19
CA LEU A 138 -3.39 9.98 -6.37
C LEU A 138 -2.61 8.69 -6.14
N TYR A 139 -2.59 7.86 -7.17
CA TYR A 139 -1.86 6.61 -7.18
C TYR A 139 -0.91 6.57 -8.36
N ARG A 140 0.29 6.06 -8.12
CA ARG A 140 1.23 5.71 -9.17
C ARG A 140 1.16 4.22 -9.43
N THR A 141 1.30 3.82 -10.69
CA THR A 141 1.37 2.42 -11.10
C THR A 141 2.70 2.13 -11.76
N TYR A 142 3.20 0.92 -11.56
CA TYR A 142 4.33 0.36 -12.27
C TYR A 142 3.91 -1.00 -12.82
N THR A 143 4.40 -1.35 -14.02
CA THR A 143 4.30 -2.72 -14.51
C THR A 143 5.07 -3.67 -13.58
N PHE A 144 4.83 -4.98 -13.70
CA PHE A 144 5.55 -5.95 -12.89
C PHE A 144 7.08 -5.85 -13.08
N ASP A 145 7.55 -5.71 -14.31
CA ASP A 145 8.98 -5.60 -14.62
C ASP A 145 9.60 -4.30 -14.10
N GLU A 146 8.87 -3.18 -14.20
CA GLU A 146 9.29 -1.91 -13.61
C GLU A 146 9.38 -2.02 -12.08
N ALA A 147 8.43 -2.70 -11.44
CA ALA A 147 8.42 -2.90 -10.00
C ALA A 147 9.58 -3.79 -9.54
N ILE A 148 9.86 -4.89 -10.26
CA ILE A 148 11.02 -5.75 -9.99
C ILE A 148 12.31 -4.94 -10.10
N SER A 149 12.47 -4.18 -11.18
CA SER A 149 13.67 -3.35 -11.39
C SER A 149 13.85 -2.31 -10.29
N LEU A 150 12.76 -1.61 -9.94
CA LEU A 150 12.74 -0.59 -8.89
C LEU A 150 13.14 -1.16 -7.52
N LEU A 151 12.69 -2.38 -7.19
CA LEU A 151 13.03 -3.03 -5.92
C LEU A 151 14.45 -3.61 -5.95
N ALA A 152 14.88 -4.16 -7.08
CA ALA A 152 16.22 -4.72 -7.28
C ALA A 152 17.32 -3.67 -7.12
N ASP A 153 17.09 -2.42 -7.56
CA ASP A 153 18.00 -1.27 -7.35
C ASP A 153 18.34 -1.05 -5.85
N HIS A 154 17.53 -1.59 -4.94
CA HIS A 154 17.70 -1.49 -3.49
C HIS A 154 17.98 -2.85 -2.83
N GLY A 155 18.39 -3.85 -3.62
CA GLY A 155 18.74 -5.19 -3.16
C GLY A 155 17.54 -6.03 -2.75
N LEU A 156 16.33 -5.71 -3.21
CA LEU A 156 15.14 -6.53 -2.98
C LEU A 156 14.83 -7.31 -4.25
N VAL A 157 15.16 -8.60 -4.24
CA VAL A 157 15.09 -9.45 -5.43
C VAL A 157 13.84 -10.32 -5.39
N TYR A 158 13.07 -10.30 -6.46
CA TYR A 158 11.87 -11.13 -6.60
C TYR A 158 12.25 -12.62 -6.61
N ASN A 159 11.54 -13.43 -5.82
CA ASN A 159 11.71 -14.88 -5.81
C ASN A 159 10.53 -15.57 -6.53
N PRO A 160 10.70 -16.03 -7.78
CA PRO A 160 9.61 -16.64 -8.56
C PRO A 160 9.19 -18.02 -8.06
N GLU A 161 10.09 -18.76 -7.38
CA GLU A 161 9.85 -20.12 -6.90
C GLU A 161 9.05 -20.16 -5.60
N LYS A 162 9.00 -19.03 -4.88
CA LYS A 162 8.26 -18.88 -3.61
C LYS A 162 6.99 -18.05 -3.79
N ARG A 163 6.23 -18.26 -4.87
CA ARG A 163 4.81 -17.90 -4.83
C ARG A 163 4.21 -18.70 -3.66
N THR A 164 3.97 -18.02 -2.54
CA THR A 164 3.38 -18.64 -1.35
C THR A 164 2.14 -19.40 -1.78
N GLU A 165 1.94 -20.61 -1.26
CA GLU A 165 0.77 -21.48 -1.54
C GLU A 165 -0.58 -20.76 -1.38
N SER A 166 -0.60 -19.58 -0.77
CA SER A 166 -1.77 -18.75 -0.53
C SER A 166 -2.07 -17.65 -1.57
N GLU A 167 -1.33 -17.47 -2.68
CA GLU A 167 -1.62 -16.46 -3.75
C GLU A 167 -1.79 -14.98 -3.32
N PHE A 168 -1.66 -14.63 -2.04
CA PHE A 168 -1.98 -13.30 -1.53
C PHE A 168 -0.81 -12.31 -1.54
N PHE A 169 0.42 -12.75 -1.79
CA PHE A 169 1.61 -11.89 -1.73
C PHE A 169 2.61 -12.19 -2.85
N VAL A 170 3.29 -11.14 -3.31
CA VAL A 170 4.55 -11.24 -4.05
C VAL A 170 5.69 -11.10 -3.04
N GLU A 171 6.60 -12.08 -3.01
CA GLU A 171 7.75 -12.11 -2.10
C GLU A 171 9.03 -11.60 -2.77
N PHE A 172 9.75 -10.73 -2.04
CA PHE A 172 11.09 -10.27 -2.38
C PHE A 172 12.03 -10.58 -1.23
N GLU A 173 13.25 -11.03 -1.56
CA GLU A 173 14.31 -11.33 -0.61
C GLU A 173 15.36 -10.22 -0.63
N LYS A 174 15.83 -9.82 0.55
CA LYS A 174 16.87 -8.81 0.71
C LYS A 174 18.24 -9.46 0.54
N ILE A 175 18.97 -9.07 -0.50
CA ILE A 175 20.39 -9.41 -0.69
C ILE A 175 21.32 -8.38 -0.04
#